data_AF-A0A5K3EG14-F1
#
_entry.id   AF-A0A5K3EG14-F1
#
_cell.length_a   1.000
_cell.length_b   1.000
_cell.length_c   1.000
_cell.angle_alpha   90.00
_cell.angle_beta   90.00
_cell.angle_gamma   90.00
#
_symmetry.space_group_name_H-M   'P 1'
#
loop_
_entity.id
_entity.type
_entity.pdbx_description
1 polymer ?
#
loop_
_entity_poly.entity_id
_entity_poly.type
_entity_poly.pdbx_seq_one_letter_code
_entity_poly.pdbx_strand_id
1 'polypeptide(L)'
;MQFAKISDRLSNLDGSLFRDTGDSYMSQKTESEKRHSGALQPCPLLQMEKSLRRRIFPYFFGTKTKRSGKVTLVSQLTLDRLHRLEEISGSWEGPMSLAVYLTDRELTVLTEYLDSSSFLALRSNIYIHLVFQEGSYFPINTLRNTALEYADTEFVFIIDFDFIPNPGLYSYLQAMLTAEYNVVKVAYIIPAFETFNTQLGFPETKEHLLKTISSGTVKPFRIDVWKAGHMATNYSRWYTTDKPYEVSWDADFEPYVLIRREEGRFDEHFVGFGWNKVSFFMLLDALGFKFVVLPKAFIIHFPHAPSIESNRFRNSPFLRNCLEYFKVKYIKELARHFGVKSLKYLRFRRRTNRT
;
A
#
# COMPACT_ATOMS: atom_id res chain seq x y z
N MET A 1 -21.47 28.98 22.29
CA MET A 1 -22.80 28.34 22.50
C MET A 1 -23.33 27.71 21.21
N GLN A 2 -22.64 26.71 20.66
CA GLN A 2 -23.14 25.90 19.54
C GLN A 2 -22.57 24.46 19.58
N PHE A 3 -22.16 24.00 20.76
CA PHE A 3 -21.59 22.67 21.02
C PHE A 3 -22.55 21.73 21.78
N ALA A 4 -23.69 22.24 22.26
CA ALA A 4 -24.65 21.46 23.05
C ALA A 4 -25.81 20.85 22.23
N LYS A 5 -25.85 21.01 20.91
CA LYS A 5 -26.96 20.53 20.05
C LYS A 5 -26.61 19.37 19.12
N ILE A 6 -25.37 18.91 19.09
CA ILE A 6 -24.95 17.77 18.26
C ILE A 6 -24.82 16.49 19.11
N SER A 7 -24.57 16.61 20.42
CA SER A 7 -24.50 15.47 21.34
C SER A 7 -25.87 14.79 21.60
N ASP A 8 -26.98 15.53 21.48
CA ASP A 8 -28.34 15.01 21.73
C ASP A 8 -28.98 14.30 20.53
N ARG A 9 -28.31 14.24 19.38
CA ARG A 9 -28.81 13.52 18.19
C ARG A 9 -28.18 12.13 17.99
N LEU A 10 -27.14 11.79 18.74
CA LEU A 10 -26.47 10.48 18.66
C LEU A 10 -26.82 9.54 19.82
N SER A 11 -27.52 10.02 20.84
CA SER A 11 -27.95 9.25 22.02
C SER A 11 -29.27 8.48 21.84
N ASN A 12 -29.95 8.60 20.69
CA ASN A 12 -31.26 7.99 20.43
C ASN A 12 -31.25 6.87 19.37
N LEU A 13 -30.11 6.19 19.16
CA LEU A 13 -30.02 5.02 18.28
C LEU A 13 -29.77 3.70 19.02
N ASP A 14 -29.85 3.68 20.35
CA ASP A 14 -29.91 2.43 21.12
C ASP A 14 -31.37 1.94 21.18
N GLY A 15 -31.79 1.36 20.05
CA GLY A 15 -32.99 0.55 19.96
C GLY A 15 -32.86 -0.70 20.82
N SER A 16 -33.65 -0.72 21.88
CA SER A 16 -33.92 -1.86 22.76
C SER A 16 -34.07 -3.19 22.02
N LEU A 17 -33.18 -4.13 22.29
CA LEU A 17 -33.50 -5.56 22.32
C LEU A 17 -32.73 -6.14 23.51
N PHE A 18 -33.39 -7.02 24.27
CA PHE A 18 -32.93 -7.70 25.51
C PHE A 18 -33.43 -7.11 26.83
N ARG A 19 -34.69 -7.45 27.13
CA ARG A 19 -35.32 -7.75 28.43
C ARG A 19 -36.77 -8.15 28.09
N ASP A 20 -37.41 -9.18 28.58
CA ASP A 20 -37.15 -10.19 29.61
C ASP A 20 -38.30 -11.21 29.47
N THR A 21 -38.08 -12.51 29.74
CA THR A 21 -39.01 -13.39 30.47
C THR A 21 -38.48 -14.83 30.46
N GLY A 22 -38.36 -15.39 31.67
CA GLY A 22 -37.97 -16.76 31.90
C GLY A 22 -39.12 -17.77 31.96
N ASP A 23 -38.67 -18.99 32.22
CA ASP A 23 -39.34 -20.18 32.77
C ASP A 23 -39.96 -21.26 31.86
N SER A 24 -39.36 -22.44 32.06
CA SER A 24 -39.87 -23.82 31.98
C SER A 24 -40.08 -24.42 30.58
N TYR A 25 -39.42 -25.55 30.30
CA TYR A 25 -40.03 -26.88 30.30
C TYR A 25 -39.02 -27.98 29.89
N MET A 26 -39.27 -29.18 30.43
CA MET A 26 -38.50 -30.42 30.26
C MET A 26 -38.42 -30.94 28.81
N SER A 27 -37.33 -31.66 28.55
CA SER A 27 -37.19 -32.88 27.74
C SER A 27 -38.09 -33.04 26.52
N GLN A 28 -37.49 -32.99 25.31
CA GLN A 28 -37.86 -33.89 24.23
C GLN A 28 -36.74 -34.07 23.20
N LYS A 29 -36.31 -35.33 23.10
CA LYS A 29 -35.83 -36.09 21.93
C LYS A 29 -34.90 -35.41 20.92
N THR A 30 -33.69 -35.95 20.91
CA THR A 30 -32.76 -36.04 19.78
C THR A 30 -33.49 -36.40 18.47
N GLU A 31 -33.54 -35.45 17.55
CA GLU A 31 -33.63 -35.72 16.11
C GLU A 31 -32.31 -35.32 15.46
N SER A 32 -31.74 -36.27 14.73
CA SER A 32 -30.48 -36.17 14.02
C SER A 32 -30.54 -35.10 12.93
N GLU A 33 -30.02 -33.91 13.20
CA GLU A 33 -29.72 -32.96 12.15
C GLU A 33 -28.56 -33.49 11.31
N LYS A 34 -28.91 -33.86 10.07
CA LYS A 34 -27.98 -34.16 9.00
C LYS A 34 -27.05 -32.97 8.81
N ARG A 35 -25.83 -33.08 9.34
CA ARG A 35 -24.70 -32.20 9.03
C ARG A 35 -24.56 -32.11 7.51
N HIS A 36 -25.01 -31.00 6.94
CA HIS A 36 -24.49 -30.56 5.66
C HIS A 36 -23.01 -30.25 5.90
N SER A 37 -22.13 -31.17 5.51
CA SER A 37 -20.69 -30.92 5.41
C SER A 37 -20.42 -29.94 4.27
N GLY A 38 -20.85 -28.69 4.44
CA GLY A 38 -20.33 -27.58 3.67
C GLY A 38 -18.84 -27.51 3.96
N ALA A 39 -18.00 -27.83 2.98
CA ALA A 39 -16.55 -27.76 3.13
C ALA A 39 -16.18 -26.38 3.69
N LEU A 40 -15.54 -26.37 4.88
CA LEU A 40 -15.11 -25.13 5.51
C LEU A 40 -14.21 -24.37 4.52
N GLN A 41 -14.61 -23.17 4.12
CA GLN A 41 -13.83 -22.36 3.18
C GLN A 41 -12.42 -22.14 3.77
N PRO A 42 -11.34 -22.40 3.00
CA PRO A 42 -9.99 -22.18 3.50
C PRO A 42 -9.79 -20.70 3.88
N CYS A 43 -9.15 -20.47 5.03
CA CYS A 43 -8.81 -19.11 5.52
C CYS A 43 -10.02 -18.22 5.80
N PRO A 44 -10.99 -18.68 6.61
CA PRO A 44 -12.27 -18.00 6.80
C PRO A 44 -12.09 -16.58 7.36
N LEU A 45 -11.15 -16.37 8.30
CA LEU A 45 -10.90 -15.05 8.90
C LEU A 45 -10.46 -14.00 7.86
N LEU A 46 -9.53 -14.35 6.98
CA LEU A 46 -9.06 -13.43 5.94
C LEU A 46 -10.10 -13.25 4.82
N GLN A 47 -10.95 -14.26 4.57
CA GLN A 47 -12.09 -14.09 3.67
C GLN A 47 -13.15 -13.14 4.25
N MET A 48 -13.40 -13.20 5.57
CA MET A 48 -14.30 -12.26 6.24
C MET A 48 -13.80 -10.83 6.13
N GLU A 49 -12.49 -10.59 6.27
CA GLU A 49 -11.89 -9.25 6.13
C GLU A 49 -12.20 -8.56 4.81
N LYS A 50 -12.25 -9.34 3.72
CA LYS A 50 -12.64 -8.83 2.39
C LYS A 50 -14.10 -8.41 2.35
N SER A 51 -14.98 -9.11 3.07
CA SER A 51 -16.42 -8.82 3.06
C SER A 51 -16.79 -7.60 3.92
N LEU A 52 -15.87 -7.11 4.75
CA LEU A 52 -16.11 -5.96 5.60
C LEU A 52 -16.26 -4.68 4.78
N ARG A 53 -17.37 -3.99 4.99
CA ARG A 53 -17.59 -2.65 4.46
C ARG A 53 -16.99 -1.64 5.41
N ARG A 54 -15.85 -1.06 5.03
CA ARG A 54 -15.17 -0.01 5.78
C ARG A 54 -15.83 1.34 5.51
N ARG A 55 -16.00 2.14 6.57
CA ARG A 55 -16.45 3.53 6.43
C ARG A 55 -15.30 4.35 5.86
N ILE A 56 -15.53 4.97 4.70
CA ILE A 56 -14.56 5.81 4.01
C ILE A 56 -15.10 7.23 3.92
N PHE A 57 -14.32 8.20 4.39
CA PHE A 57 -14.62 9.63 4.26
C PHE A 57 -13.54 10.29 3.39
N PRO A 58 -13.80 10.46 2.10
CA PRO A 58 -12.82 11.05 1.20
C PRO A 58 -12.74 12.57 1.38
N TYR A 59 -11.56 13.14 1.07
CA TYR A 59 -11.32 14.59 1.12
C TYR A 59 -11.65 15.19 2.49
N PHE A 60 -11.28 14.47 3.56
CA PHE A 60 -11.36 14.99 4.93
C PHE A 60 -10.43 16.19 5.12
N PHE A 61 -9.23 16.11 4.53
CA PHE A 61 -8.32 17.24 4.39
C PHE A 61 -8.10 17.53 2.90
N GLY A 62 -8.01 18.83 2.58
CA GLY A 62 -7.90 19.32 1.21
C GLY A 62 -9.24 19.27 0.46
N THR A 63 -9.43 20.20 -0.47
CA THR A 63 -10.61 20.22 -1.34
C THR A 63 -10.22 19.82 -2.75
N LYS A 64 -11.09 19.08 -3.43
CA LYS A 64 -10.87 18.70 -4.82
C LYS A 64 -10.83 19.95 -5.70
N THR A 65 -9.63 20.39 -6.07
CA THR A 65 -9.43 21.51 -7.00
C THR A 65 -9.32 20.99 -8.43
N LYS A 66 -9.34 21.88 -9.43
CA LYS A 66 -9.08 21.48 -10.83
C LYS A 66 -7.74 20.76 -10.90
N ARG A 67 -7.67 19.68 -11.70
CA ARG A 67 -6.45 18.87 -11.94
C ARG A 67 -5.22 19.77 -12.06
N SER A 68 -4.42 19.80 -11.01
CA SER A 68 -3.15 20.52 -11.00
C SER A 68 -2.04 19.47 -11.16
N GLY A 69 -1.29 19.57 -12.27
CA GLY A 69 -0.17 18.67 -12.54
C GLY A 69 -0.53 17.33 -13.22
N LYS A 70 0.51 16.52 -13.44
CA LYS A 70 0.45 15.24 -14.16
C LYS A 70 0.57 14.00 -13.28
N VAL A 71 1.12 14.14 -12.08
CA VAL A 71 1.47 13.02 -11.18
C VAL A 71 0.99 13.27 -9.77
N THR A 72 0.26 12.31 -9.19
CA THR A 72 -0.14 12.32 -7.78
C THR A 72 0.66 11.27 -7.04
N LEU A 73 1.31 11.65 -5.93
CA LEU A 73 1.87 10.67 -5.01
C LEU A 73 0.72 9.99 -4.26
N VAL A 74 0.70 8.67 -4.28
CA VAL A 74 -0.33 7.85 -3.65
C VAL A 74 0.30 7.01 -2.57
N SER A 75 -0.21 7.14 -1.35
CA SER A 75 0.27 6.37 -0.21
C SER A 75 -0.83 6.11 0.83
N GLN A 76 -0.48 5.35 1.85
CA GLN A 76 -1.36 5.00 2.95
C GLN A 76 -0.58 4.94 4.26
N LEU A 77 -1.21 5.36 5.36
CA LEU A 77 -0.56 5.47 6.66
C LEU A 77 -1.51 5.20 7.82
N THR A 78 -0.92 4.98 8.97
CA THR A 78 -1.53 4.97 10.31
C THR A 78 -0.97 6.13 11.13
N LEU A 79 -1.61 6.46 12.26
CA LEU A 79 -1.22 7.63 13.07
C LEU A 79 0.21 7.56 13.62
N ASP A 80 0.76 6.37 13.84
CA ASP A 80 2.16 6.19 14.29
C ASP A 80 3.20 6.65 13.25
N ARG A 81 2.78 6.98 12.04
CA ARG A 81 3.63 7.58 10.99
C ARG A 81 3.34 9.05 10.72
N LEU A 82 2.34 9.65 11.38
CA LEU A 82 1.91 11.01 11.11
C LEU A 82 3.04 12.05 11.23
N HIS A 83 3.99 11.81 12.14
CA HIS A 83 5.18 12.65 12.34
C HIS A 83 6.05 12.87 11.08
N ARG A 84 5.91 12.02 10.05
CA ARG A 84 6.66 12.14 8.79
C ARG A 84 5.92 12.85 7.68
N LEU A 85 4.65 13.22 7.91
CA LEU A 85 3.83 13.80 6.84
C LEU A 85 4.43 15.08 6.29
N GLU A 86 4.88 16.00 7.15
CA GLU A 86 5.55 17.23 6.72
C GLU A 86 6.86 16.95 5.97
N GLU A 87 7.68 16.01 6.44
CA GLU A 87 8.96 15.64 5.82
C GLU A 87 8.77 15.08 4.40
N ILE A 88 7.84 14.14 4.23
CA ILE A 88 7.52 13.53 2.93
C ILE A 88 6.89 14.57 2.01
N SER A 89 5.98 15.40 2.54
CA SER A 89 5.30 16.45 1.77
C SER A 89 6.24 17.57 1.34
N GLY A 90 7.22 17.93 2.17
CA GLY A 90 8.28 18.89 1.84
C GLY A 90 9.24 18.37 0.77
N SER A 91 9.32 17.05 0.58
CA SER A 91 10.12 16.43 -0.47
C SER A 91 9.33 16.14 -1.76
N TRP A 92 8.03 16.43 -1.77
CA TRP A 92 7.14 16.20 -2.91
C TRP A 92 6.26 17.42 -3.22
N GLU A 93 6.65 18.19 -4.23
CA GLU A 93 5.92 19.41 -4.61
C GLU A 93 4.57 19.15 -5.28
N GLY A 94 4.32 17.94 -5.76
CA GLY A 94 3.11 17.58 -6.47
C GLY A 94 1.90 17.29 -5.59
N PRO A 95 0.75 16.98 -6.21
CA PRO A 95 -0.42 16.48 -5.50
C PRO A 95 -0.13 15.19 -4.73
N MET A 96 -0.79 15.01 -3.59
CA MET A 96 -0.74 13.80 -2.77
C MET A 96 -2.15 13.30 -2.48
N SER A 97 -2.36 11.99 -2.58
CA SER A 97 -3.58 11.30 -2.16
C SER A 97 -3.21 10.25 -1.12
N LEU A 98 -3.67 10.46 0.11
CA LEU A 98 -3.27 9.69 1.28
C LEU A 98 -4.48 9.04 1.94
N ALA A 99 -4.48 7.72 2.05
CA ALA A 99 -5.46 7.00 2.86
C ALA A 99 -4.94 6.84 4.29
N VAL A 100 -5.64 7.42 5.27
CA VAL A 100 -5.29 7.28 6.69
C VAL A 100 -6.19 6.23 7.31
N TYR A 101 -5.59 5.20 7.89
CA TYR A 101 -6.28 4.17 8.67
C TYR A 101 -6.30 4.54 10.14
N LEU A 102 -7.50 4.65 10.72
CA LEU A 102 -7.69 5.15 12.08
C LEU A 102 -8.99 4.67 12.73
N THR A 103 -9.05 4.77 14.04
CA THR A 103 -10.27 4.62 14.86
C THR A 103 -10.99 5.96 15.05
N ASP A 104 -12.25 5.93 15.51
CA ASP A 104 -12.99 7.17 15.83
C ASP A 104 -12.31 8.02 16.92
N ARG A 105 -11.56 7.40 17.83
CA ARG A 105 -10.80 8.12 18.88
C ARG A 105 -9.58 8.84 18.33
N GLU A 106 -8.95 8.26 17.31
CA GLU A 106 -7.76 8.81 16.67
C GLU A 106 -8.07 9.98 15.73
N LEU A 107 -9.34 10.15 15.33
CA LEU A 107 -9.76 11.25 14.47
C LEU A 107 -9.43 12.63 15.07
N THR A 108 -9.64 12.78 16.37
CA THR A 108 -9.33 14.03 17.08
C THR A 108 -7.84 14.36 17.00
N VAL A 109 -6.97 13.36 17.20
CA VAL A 109 -5.50 13.52 17.13
C VAL A 109 -5.07 13.93 15.72
N LEU A 110 -5.64 13.31 14.68
CA LEU A 110 -5.36 13.68 13.30
C LEU A 110 -5.81 15.13 13.01
N THR A 111 -6.99 15.52 13.49
CA THR A 111 -7.54 16.86 13.27
C THR A 111 -6.64 17.92 13.92
N GLU A 112 -6.28 17.73 15.19
CA GLU A 112 -5.38 18.63 15.93
C GLU A 112 -4.00 18.76 15.27
N TYR A 113 -3.45 17.64 14.76
CA TYR A 113 -2.18 17.67 14.02
C TYR A 113 -2.28 18.49 12.73
N LEU A 114 -3.34 18.28 11.94
CA LEU A 114 -3.53 19.01 10.69
C LEU A 114 -3.78 20.50 10.91
N ASP A 115 -4.58 20.87 11.92
CA ASP A 115 -4.90 22.25 12.26
C ASP A 115 -3.68 23.02 12.82
N SER A 116 -2.77 22.33 13.52
CA SER A 116 -1.56 22.94 14.08
C SER A 116 -0.44 23.10 13.04
N SER A 117 -0.47 22.38 11.93
CA SER A 117 0.56 22.45 10.90
C SER A 117 0.32 23.61 9.92
N SER A 118 1.02 24.72 10.14
CA SER A 118 1.03 25.84 9.19
C SER A 118 1.56 25.44 7.80
N PHE A 119 2.50 24.50 7.75
CA PHE A 119 3.03 23.98 6.49
C PHE A 119 1.95 23.26 5.68
N LEU A 120 1.20 22.33 6.30
CA LEU A 120 0.14 21.59 5.62
C LEU A 120 -1.04 22.50 5.26
N ALA A 121 -1.39 23.46 6.11
CA ALA A 121 -2.45 24.43 5.83
C ALA A 121 -2.19 25.27 4.56
N LEU A 122 -0.93 25.53 4.22
CA LEU A 122 -0.53 26.25 3.00
C LEU A 122 -0.56 25.37 1.73
N ARG A 123 -0.65 24.05 1.88
CA ARG A 123 -0.62 23.09 0.76
C ARG A 123 -2.03 22.77 0.27
N SER A 124 -2.43 23.34 -0.85
CA SER A 124 -3.75 23.10 -1.47
C SER A 124 -3.85 21.82 -2.30
N ASN A 125 -2.81 20.98 -2.32
CA ASN A 125 -2.70 19.80 -3.18
C ASN A 125 -2.45 18.50 -2.39
N ILE A 126 -2.68 18.51 -1.09
CA ILE A 126 -2.61 17.31 -0.24
C ILE A 126 -4.04 16.91 0.12
N TYR A 127 -4.39 15.66 -0.18
CA TYR A 127 -5.72 15.11 0.09
C TYR A 127 -5.61 13.93 1.04
N ILE A 128 -6.39 13.98 2.13
CA ILE A 128 -6.49 12.89 3.10
C ILE A 128 -7.87 12.27 3.04
N HIS A 129 -7.90 10.95 2.90
CA HIS A 129 -9.09 10.13 2.87
C HIS A 129 -9.08 9.23 4.10
N LEU A 130 -10.08 9.36 4.97
CA LEU A 130 -10.18 8.54 6.17
C LEU A 130 -10.74 7.17 5.81
N VAL A 131 -10.11 6.12 6.32
CA VAL A 131 -10.61 4.76 6.26
C VAL A 131 -10.68 4.26 7.69
N PHE A 132 -11.91 4.12 8.20
CA PHE A 132 -12.11 3.73 9.59
C PHE A 132 -11.76 2.26 9.80
N GLN A 133 -11.13 2.00 10.94
CA GLN A 133 -10.75 0.67 11.37
C GLN A 133 -11.98 -0.20 11.58
N GLU A 134 -12.05 -1.25 10.76
CA GLU A 134 -13.04 -2.32 10.84
C GLU A 134 -12.30 -3.63 10.61
N GLY A 135 -12.65 -4.65 11.40
CA GLY A 135 -12.00 -5.96 11.35
C GLY A 135 -10.76 -6.07 12.23
N SER A 136 -10.11 -7.22 12.13
CA SER A 136 -8.97 -7.62 12.96
C SER A 136 -7.62 -7.39 12.27
N TYR A 137 -7.59 -7.31 10.94
CA TYR A 137 -6.34 -7.25 10.15
C TYR A 137 -6.20 -5.93 9.40
N PHE A 138 -4.96 -5.52 9.13
CA PHE A 138 -4.67 -4.27 8.45
C PHE A 138 -4.98 -4.35 6.94
N PRO A 139 -5.91 -3.53 6.42
CA PRO A 139 -6.40 -3.67 5.05
C PRO A 139 -5.54 -2.87 4.05
N ILE A 140 -4.23 -3.15 4.00
CA ILE A 140 -3.23 -2.37 3.24
C ILE A 140 -3.63 -2.11 1.78
N ASN A 141 -4.17 -3.13 1.10
CA ASN A 141 -4.54 -3.01 -0.31
C ASN A 141 -5.85 -2.22 -0.51
N THR A 142 -6.81 -2.33 0.42
CA THR A 142 -7.98 -1.43 0.44
C THR A 142 -7.53 0.02 0.63
N LEU A 143 -6.58 0.30 1.54
CA LEU A 143 -6.05 1.65 1.74
C LEU A 143 -5.36 2.20 0.49
N ARG A 144 -4.51 1.39 -0.18
CA ARG A 144 -3.90 1.76 -1.46
C ARG A 144 -4.95 2.04 -2.52
N ASN A 145 -5.99 1.20 -2.62
CA ASN A 145 -7.07 1.38 -3.58
C ASN A 145 -7.90 2.64 -3.30
N THR A 146 -8.18 2.96 -2.03
CA THR A 146 -8.82 4.23 -1.63
C THR A 146 -7.99 5.43 -2.08
N ALA A 147 -6.69 5.44 -1.77
CA ALA A 147 -5.82 6.54 -2.18
C ALA A 147 -5.70 6.65 -3.72
N LEU A 148 -5.66 5.52 -4.44
CA LEU A 148 -5.70 5.50 -5.91
C LEU A 148 -7.00 6.05 -6.48
N GLU A 149 -8.15 5.69 -5.89
CA GLU A 149 -9.47 6.10 -6.36
C GLU A 149 -9.64 7.61 -6.33
N TYR A 150 -9.17 8.24 -5.26
CA TYR A 150 -9.28 9.68 -5.06
C TYR A 150 -8.05 10.48 -5.52
N ALA A 151 -7.08 9.85 -6.16
CA ALA A 151 -5.99 10.56 -6.82
C ALA A 151 -6.51 11.37 -8.03
N ASP A 152 -6.05 12.62 -8.16
CA ASP A 152 -6.60 13.60 -9.11
C ASP A 152 -5.99 13.57 -10.51
N THR A 153 -4.79 13.00 -10.66
CA THR A 153 -4.03 13.05 -11.91
C THR A 153 -4.07 11.73 -12.67
N GLU A 154 -3.69 11.79 -13.95
CA GLU A 154 -3.67 10.62 -14.83
C GLU A 154 -2.61 9.59 -14.41
N PHE A 155 -1.47 10.06 -13.91
CA PHE A 155 -0.39 9.20 -13.44
C PHE A 155 -0.27 9.24 -11.93
N VAL A 156 -0.01 8.09 -11.32
CA VAL A 156 0.13 7.94 -9.88
C VAL A 156 1.49 7.35 -9.55
N PHE A 157 2.18 7.98 -8.61
CA PHE A 157 3.40 7.45 -8.02
C PHE A 157 3.04 6.74 -6.71
N ILE A 158 3.05 5.41 -6.75
CA ILE A 158 2.63 4.57 -5.62
C ILE A 158 3.84 4.27 -4.74
N ILE A 159 3.79 4.73 -3.49
CA ILE A 159 4.89 4.67 -2.52
C ILE A 159 4.39 4.24 -1.14
N ASP A 160 5.20 3.52 -0.36
CA ASP A 160 4.89 3.24 1.05
C ASP A 160 5.24 4.48 1.89
N PHE A 161 4.48 4.74 2.97
CA PHE A 161 4.56 5.99 3.73
C PHE A 161 5.78 6.13 4.66
N ASP A 162 6.89 5.49 4.30
CA ASP A 162 8.16 5.61 5.03
C ASP A 162 9.35 5.94 4.13
N PHE A 163 9.05 6.30 2.89
CA PHE A 163 10.04 6.66 1.90
C PHE A 163 9.99 8.15 1.61
N ILE A 164 11.17 8.77 1.60
CA ILE A 164 11.34 10.15 1.16
C ILE A 164 11.82 10.14 -0.29
N PRO A 165 11.10 10.78 -1.22
CA PRO A 165 11.56 11.05 -2.58
C PRO A 165 12.78 11.94 -2.63
N ASN A 166 13.65 11.71 -3.62
CA ASN A 166 14.72 12.67 -3.88
C ASN A 166 14.16 14.04 -4.30
N PRO A 167 14.78 15.15 -3.85
CA PRO A 167 14.38 16.49 -4.24
C PRO A 167 14.26 16.63 -5.76
N GLY A 168 13.20 17.33 -6.20
CA GLY A 168 12.90 17.53 -7.62
C GLY A 168 12.29 16.33 -8.36
N LEU A 169 12.03 15.21 -7.67
CA LEU A 169 11.45 14.01 -8.31
C LEU A 169 10.13 14.32 -9.04
N TYR A 170 9.24 15.11 -8.44
CA TYR A 170 7.97 15.48 -9.06
C TYR A 170 8.19 16.15 -10.44
N SER A 171 9.01 17.19 -10.49
CA SER A 171 9.33 17.92 -11.73
C SER A 171 9.99 17.02 -12.77
N TYR A 172 10.88 16.12 -12.33
CA TYR A 172 11.50 15.14 -13.22
C TYR A 172 10.46 14.20 -13.85
N LEU A 173 9.52 13.67 -13.07
CA LEU A 173 8.46 12.79 -13.58
C LEU A 173 7.52 13.54 -14.54
N GLN A 174 7.17 14.78 -14.23
CA GLN A 174 6.35 15.60 -15.13
C GLN A 174 7.03 15.86 -16.47
N ALA A 175 8.33 16.20 -16.46
CA ALA A 175 9.10 16.42 -17.67
C ALA A 175 9.18 15.15 -18.53
N MET A 176 9.48 14.01 -17.90
CA MET A 176 9.53 12.70 -18.55
C MET A 176 8.20 12.35 -19.24
N LEU A 177 7.08 12.46 -18.52
CA LEU A 177 5.75 12.17 -19.07
C LEU A 177 5.32 13.14 -20.18
N THR A 178 5.88 14.35 -20.22
CA THR A 178 5.65 15.30 -21.30
C THR A 178 6.39 14.89 -22.58
N ALA A 179 7.60 14.34 -22.44
CA ALA A 179 8.40 13.86 -23.56
C ALA A 179 7.92 12.51 -24.12
N GLU A 180 7.35 11.64 -23.27
CA GLU A 180 7.04 10.24 -23.59
C GLU A 180 5.53 9.93 -23.74
N TYR A 181 4.68 10.91 -24.11
CA TYR A 181 3.22 10.85 -23.98
C TYR A 181 2.51 9.60 -24.59
N ASN A 182 3.18 8.87 -25.49
CA ASN A 182 2.61 7.77 -26.28
C ASN A 182 3.02 6.34 -25.85
N VAL A 183 3.68 6.12 -24.71
CA VAL A 183 3.98 4.74 -24.30
C VAL A 183 2.79 4.11 -23.55
N VAL A 184 2.26 3.04 -24.14
CA VAL A 184 1.15 2.24 -23.59
C VAL A 184 1.75 1.11 -22.73
N LYS A 185 1.17 0.87 -21.54
CA LYS A 185 1.56 -0.19 -20.61
C LYS A 185 3.02 -0.17 -20.15
N VAL A 186 3.44 0.96 -19.56
CA VAL A 186 4.74 1.08 -18.89
C VAL A 186 4.55 1.27 -17.40
N ALA A 187 5.32 0.52 -16.63
CA ALA A 187 5.52 0.68 -15.21
C ALA A 187 6.90 1.28 -14.98
N TYR A 188 6.95 2.58 -14.70
CA TYR A 188 8.20 3.26 -14.43
C TYR A 188 8.65 2.98 -13.00
N ILE A 189 9.76 2.26 -12.85
CA ILE A 189 10.29 1.83 -11.58
C ILE A 189 11.19 2.92 -10.97
N ILE A 190 10.92 3.26 -9.71
CA ILE A 190 11.75 4.14 -8.88
C ILE A 190 12.58 3.25 -7.94
N PRO A 191 13.92 3.21 -8.08
CA PRO A 191 14.80 2.47 -7.17
C PRO A 191 14.69 2.93 -5.72
N ALA A 192 14.73 1.95 -4.82
CA ALA A 192 14.55 2.16 -3.40
C ALA A 192 15.82 1.82 -2.63
N PHE A 193 16.13 2.66 -1.66
CA PHE A 193 17.26 2.52 -0.77
C PHE A 193 16.80 2.58 0.69
N GLU A 194 17.65 2.16 1.61
CA GLU A 194 17.43 2.26 3.06
C GLU A 194 18.66 2.79 3.77
N THR A 195 18.41 3.49 4.88
CA THR A 195 19.41 3.84 5.89
C THR A 195 19.02 3.21 7.23
N PHE A 196 20.00 3.00 8.10
CA PHE A 196 19.77 2.61 9.50
C PHE A 196 19.97 3.78 10.46
N ASN A 197 20.37 4.94 9.94
CA ASN A 197 20.47 6.16 10.71
C ASN A 197 19.09 6.79 10.83
N THR A 198 18.75 7.29 12.01
CA THR A 198 17.52 8.03 12.27
C THR A 198 17.54 9.43 11.65
N GLN A 199 18.73 9.93 11.30
CA GLN A 199 18.94 11.18 10.60
C GLN A 199 19.91 10.95 9.44
N LEU A 200 19.64 11.62 8.32
CA LEU A 200 20.46 11.56 7.13
C LEU A 200 20.48 12.95 6.51
N GLY A 201 21.67 13.47 6.19
CA GLY A 201 21.79 14.56 5.23
C GLY A 201 21.32 14.04 3.89
N PHE A 202 20.03 14.26 3.58
CA PHE A 202 19.36 13.57 2.48
C PHE A 202 20.10 13.86 1.16
N PRO A 203 20.53 12.83 0.41
CA PRO A 203 21.25 13.08 -0.82
C PRO A 203 20.31 13.68 -1.86
N GLU A 204 20.60 14.90 -2.29
CA GLU A 204 19.76 15.60 -3.28
C GLU A 204 19.97 15.06 -4.70
N THR A 205 21.16 14.55 -5.00
CA THR A 205 21.52 14.03 -6.33
C THR A 205 21.96 12.58 -6.27
N LYS A 206 21.90 11.92 -7.42
CA LYS A 206 22.40 10.55 -7.59
C LYS A 206 23.89 10.46 -7.25
N GLU A 207 24.69 11.43 -7.66
CA GLU A 207 26.12 11.47 -7.39
C GLU A 207 26.39 11.51 -5.89
N HIS A 208 25.60 12.28 -5.13
CA HIS A 208 25.70 12.31 -3.68
C HIS A 208 25.24 10.99 -3.06
N LEU A 209 24.13 10.41 -3.54
CA LEU A 209 23.67 9.09 -3.11
C LEU A 209 24.72 7.99 -3.34
N LEU A 210 25.43 8.01 -4.47
CA LEU A 210 26.48 7.02 -4.74
C LEU A 210 27.64 7.14 -3.73
N LYS A 211 27.96 8.36 -3.26
CA LYS A 211 28.93 8.56 -2.18
C LYS A 211 28.44 7.98 -0.86
N THR A 212 27.17 8.20 -0.50
CA THR A 212 26.60 7.63 0.74
C THR A 212 26.42 6.11 0.69
N ILE A 213 26.26 5.53 -0.51
CA ILE A 213 26.32 4.09 -0.74
C ILE A 213 27.76 3.58 -0.55
N SER A 214 28.75 4.28 -1.12
CA SER A 214 30.16 3.89 -1.00
C SER A 214 30.68 3.93 0.44
N SER A 215 30.14 4.81 1.28
CA SER A 215 30.44 4.86 2.71
C SER A 215 29.68 3.82 3.55
N GLY A 216 28.77 3.05 2.95
CA GLY A 216 27.93 2.07 3.63
C GLY A 216 26.78 2.68 4.46
N THR A 217 26.55 3.99 4.37
CA THR A 217 25.47 4.68 5.10
C THR A 217 24.10 4.35 4.53
N VAL A 218 24.03 4.21 3.20
CA VAL A 218 22.80 3.86 2.48
C VAL A 218 23.05 2.58 1.68
N LYS A 219 22.05 1.71 1.56
CA LYS A 219 22.12 0.50 0.73
C LYS A 219 20.81 0.27 -0.01
N PRO A 220 20.79 -0.56 -1.08
CA PRO A 220 19.53 -0.95 -1.72
C PRO A 220 18.53 -1.51 -0.71
N PHE A 221 17.27 -1.09 -0.83
CA PHE A 221 16.23 -1.39 0.15
C PHE A 221 16.08 -2.90 0.37
N ARG A 222 16.12 -3.31 1.64
CA ARG A 222 15.99 -4.69 2.12
C ARG A 222 16.96 -5.69 1.49
N ILE A 223 18.10 -5.25 0.96
CA ILE A 223 19.04 -6.14 0.26
C ILE A 223 19.55 -7.30 1.12
N ASP A 224 19.68 -7.08 2.43
CA ASP A 224 20.23 -8.07 3.37
C ASP A 224 19.19 -9.03 3.96
N VAL A 225 17.89 -8.72 3.84
CA VAL A 225 16.81 -9.51 4.47
C VAL A 225 15.79 -10.04 3.45
N TRP A 226 15.65 -9.38 2.31
CA TRP A 226 14.68 -9.71 1.27
C TRP A 226 15.15 -9.28 -0.12
N LYS A 227 16.28 -9.83 -0.55
CA LYS A 227 16.92 -9.50 -1.83
C LYS A 227 15.98 -9.67 -3.03
N ALA A 228 15.16 -10.72 -3.03
CA ALA A 228 14.24 -11.05 -4.13
C ALA A 228 13.26 -9.89 -4.45
N GLY A 229 12.85 -9.13 -3.44
CA GLY A 229 11.89 -8.04 -3.60
C GLY A 229 12.33 -6.94 -4.56
N HIS A 230 13.63 -6.68 -4.67
CA HIS A 230 14.15 -5.51 -5.40
C HIS A 230 15.32 -5.80 -6.35
N MET A 231 15.88 -7.01 -6.35
CA MET A 231 17.06 -7.34 -7.15
C MET A 231 16.84 -7.22 -8.67
N ALA A 232 15.62 -7.47 -9.16
CA ALA A 232 15.28 -7.30 -10.58
C ALA A 232 15.43 -5.86 -11.09
N THR A 233 15.47 -4.86 -10.19
CA THR A 233 15.79 -3.45 -10.52
C THR A 233 17.20 -3.30 -11.12
N ASN A 234 18.11 -4.24 -10.88
CA ASN A 234 19.50 -4.21 -11.34
C ASN A 234 20.25 -2.93 -10.90
N TYR A 235 20.50 -2.82 -9.59
CA TYR A 235 21.17 -1.67 -8.99
C TYR A 235 22.57 -1.42 -9.56
N SER A 236 23.33 -2.46 -9.91
CA SER A 236 24.66 -2.31 -10.53
C SER A 236 24.60 -1.54 -11.85
N ARG A 237 23.57 -1.80 -12.67
CA ARG A 237 23.29 -1.01 -13.87
C ARG A 237 22.81 0.39 -13.51
N TRP A 238 21.94 0.51 -12.50
CA TRP A 238 21.44 1.81 -12.06
C TRP A 238 22.58 2.74 -11.66
N TYR A 239 23.60 2.28 -10.94
CA TYR A 239 24.70 3.13 -10.46
C TYR A 239 25.45 3.85 -11.58
N THR A 240 25.52 3.26 -12.77
CA THR A 240 26.37 3.76 -13.87
C THR A 240 25.60 4.40 -15.02
N THR A 241 24.31 4.10 -15.16
CA THR A 241 23.49 4.60 -16.27
C THR A 241 22.91 6.00 -16.00
N ASP A 242 22.84 6.81 -17.05
CA ASP A 242 22.12 8.09 -17.09
C ASP A 242 20.79 8.00 -17.87
N LYS A 243 20.54 6.85 -18.52
CA LYS A 243 19.36 6.58 -19.34
C LYS A 243 18.41 5.57 -18.69
N PRO A 244 17.09 5.70 -18.91
CA PRO A 244 16.12 4.68 -18.53
C PRO A 244 16.44 3.33 -19.17
N TYR A 245 16.12 2.26 -18.46
CA TYR A 245 16.35 0.92 -18.97
C TYR A 245 15.26 -0.06 -18.57
N GLU A 246 14.96 -0.99 -19.47
CA GLU A 246 13.99 -2.05 -19.22
C GLU A 246 14.61 -3.16 -18.35
N VAL A 247 13.79 -3.69 -17.44
CA VAL A 247 14.07 -4.88 -16.64
C VAL A 247 12.95 -5.89 -16.80
N SER A 248 13.28 -7.17 -16.65
CA SER A 248 12.27 -8.23 -16.63
C SER A 248 11.69 -8.39 -15.22
N TRP A 249 10.39 -8.70 -15.15
CA TRP A 249 9.78 -9.16 -13.91
C TRP A 249 10.49 -10.44 -13.42
N ASP A 250 10.68 -10.55 -12.10
CA ASP A 250 11.12 -11.78 -11.45
C ASP A 250 10.24 -12.10 -10.24
N ALA A 251 10.36 -13.32 -9.75
CA ALA A 251 9.74 -13.80 -8.54
C ALA A 251 9.89 -12.83 -7.35
N ASP A 252 8.77 -12.57 -6.67
CA ASP A 252 8.68 -11.66 -5.52
C ASP A 252 9.04 -10.18 -5.79
N PHE A 253 9.22 -9.79 -7.06
CA PHE A 253 9.53 -8.41 -7.41
C PHE A 253 8.42 -7.44 -6.95
N GLU A 254 8.79 -6.48 -6.11
CA GLU A 254 7.88 -5.54 -5.46
C GLU A 254 8.47 -4.11 -5.38
N PRO A 255 8.80 -3.47 -6.51
CA PRO A 255 9.39 -2.13 -6.51
C PRO A 255 8.37 -1.04 -6.16
N TYR A 256 8.79 0.23 -6.29
CA TYR A 256 7.93 1.40 -6.23
C TYR A 256 7.79 1.99 -7.63
N VAL A 257 6.60 2.50 -7.96
CA VAL A 257 6.20 2.63 -9.37
C VAL A 257 5.37 3.86 -9.66
N LEU A 258 5.67 4.49 -10.80
CA LEU A 258 4.81 5.44 -11.49
C LEU A 258 4.06 4.70 -12.62
N ILE A 259 2.73 4.75 -12.59
CA ILE A 259 1.84 4.13 -13.60
C ILE A 259 0.68 5.07 -13.95
N ARG A 260 -0.05 4.79 -15.03
CA ARG A 260 -1.38 5.38 -15.24
C ARG A 260 -2.36 4.84 -14.20
N ARG A 261 -3.17 5.73 -13.63
CA ARG A 261 -4.06 5.44 -12.50
C ARG A 261 -5.07 4.31 -12.76
N GLU A 262 -5.57 4.20 -13.99
CA GLU A 262 -6.60 3.22 -14.37
C GLU A 262 -6.04 1.81 -14.65
N GLU A 263 -4.72 1.64 -14.73
CA GLU A 263 -4.09 0.42 -15.25
C GLU A 263 -3.83 -0.68 -14.19
N GLY A 264 -4.14 -0.42 -12.92
CA GLY A 264 -3.89 -1.41 -11.88
C GLY A 264 -4.60 -1.10 -10.57
N ARG A 265 -5.19 -2.13 -9.98
CA ARG A 265 -5.72 -2.12 -8.62
C ARG A 265 -5.05 -3.21 -7.81
N PHE A 266 -4.86 -2.96 -6.52
CA PHE A 266 -4.33 -3.96 -5.61
C PHE A 266 -5.41 -5.00 -5.29
N ASP A 267 -5.02 -6.27 -5.21
CA ASP A 267 -5.93 -7.34 -4.84
C ASP A 267 -6.17 -7.34 -3.32
N GLU A 268 -7.39 -7.04 -2.91
CA GLU A 268 -7.79 -6.88 -1.50
C GLU A 268 -7.90 -8.21 -0.73
N HIS A 269 -7.70 -9.38 -1.37
CA HIS A 269 -7.55 -10.64 -0.64
C HIS A 269 -6.21 -10.70 0.12
N PHE A 270 -5.20 -9.94 -0.30
CA PHE A 270 -3.92 -9.84 0.41
C PHE A 270 -4.00 -8.78 1.53
N VAL A 271 -4.57 -9.19 2.64
CA VAL A 271 -4.72 -8.41 3.88
C VAL A 271 -3.52 -8.65 4.81
N GLY A 272 -3.13 -7.63 5.57
CA GLY A 272 -2.02 -7.70 6.52
C GLY A 272 -0.65 -7.73 5.84
N PHE A 273 0.22 -8.63 6.29
CA PHE A 273 1.63 -8.67 5.87
C PHE A 273 1.90 -9.73 4.79
N GLY A 274 2.68 -9.33 3.78
CA GLY A 274 3.26 -10.22 2.77
C GLY A 274 2.46 -10.29 1.47
N TRP A 275 3.17 -10.33 0.34
CA TRP A 275 2.64 -10.55 -1.02
C TRP A 275 1.56 -9.59 -1.53
N ASN A 276 1.21 -8.57 -0.73
CA ASN A 276 0.26 -7.52 -1.07
C ASN A 276 0.72 -6.65 -2.26
N LYS A 277 2.02 -6.37 -2.35
CA LYS A 277 2.65 -5.62 -3.46
C LYS A 277 3.16 -6.54 -4.56
N VAL A 278 3.70 -7.71 -4.21
CA VAL A 278 4.12 -8.73 -5.20
C VAL A 278 3.00 -9.12 -6.17
N SER A 279 1.79 -9.36 -5.65
CA SER A 279 0.62 -9.68 -6.47
C SER A 279 0.30 -8.58 -7.49
N PHE A 280 0.42 -7.32 -7.08
CA PHE A 280 0.23 -6.16 -7.97
C PHE A 280 1.21 -6.14 -9.14
N PHE A 281 2.51 -6.34 -8.90
CA PHE A 281 3.50 -6.38 -9.97
C PHE A 281 3.39 -7.63 -10.85
N MET A 282 2.93 -8.75 -10.28
CA MET A 282 2.58 -9.94 -11.06
C MET A 282 1.40 -9.67 -12.02
N LEU A 283 0.38 -8.91 -11.58
CA LEU A 283 -0.71 -8.48 -12.46
C LEU A 283 -0.21 -7.61 -13.61
N LEU A 284 0.63 -6.61 -13.33
CA LEU A 284 1.18 -5.74 -14.36
C LEU A 284 1.96 -6.54 -15.42
N ASP A 285 2.80 -7.48 -14.98
CA ASP A 285 3.53 -8.38 -15.87
C ASP A 285 2.57 -9.27 -16.70
N ALA A 286 1.51 -9.80 -16.08
CA ALA A 286 0.48 -10.59 -16.78
C ALA A 286 -0.30 -9.76 -17.83
N LEU A 287 -0.50 -8.47 -17.55
CA LEU A 287 -1.12 -7.49 -18.46
C LEU A 287 -0.19 -7.04 -19.59
N GLY A 288 1.09 -7.46 -19.57
CA GLY A 288 2.09 -7.16 -20.58
C GLY A 288 2.79 -5.82 -20.38
N PHE A 289 2.89 -5.34 -19.14
CA PHE A 289 3.62 -4.11 -18.85
C PHE A 289 5.12 -4.28 -19.06
N LYS A 290 5.75 -3.22 -19.58
CA LYS A 290 7.21 -3.06 -19.54
C LYS A 290 7.60 -2.40 -18.22
N PHE A 291 8.62 -2.93 -17.56
CA PHE A 291 9.19 -2.33 -16.36
C PHE A 291 10.42 -1.51 -16.73
N VAL A 292 10.34 -0.19 -16.60
CA VAL A 292 11.40 0.74 -17.01
C VAL A 292 11.94 1.46 -15.79
N VAL A 293 13.20 1.21 -15.44
CA VAL A 293 13.85 1.85 -14.29
C VAL A 293 14.31 3.26 -14.65
N LEU A 294 13.96 4.23 -13.81
CA LEU A 294 14.31 5.63 -13.99
C LEU A 294 15.72 5.94 -13.42
N PRO A 295 16.64 6.53 -14.21
CA PRO A 295 18.06 6.63 -13.86
C PRO A 295 18.36 7.72 -12.83
N LYS A 296 17.50 8.74 -12.70
CA LYS A 296 17.69 9.91 -11.83
C LYS A 296 16.72 9.98 -10.64
N ALA A 297 15.78 9.04 -10.59
CA ALA A 297 14.82 8.94 -9.50
C ALA A 297 15.32 7.96 -8.44
N PHE A 298 15.13 8.28 -7.17
CA PHE A 298 15.30 7.36 -6.07
C PHE A 298 14.47 7.77 -4.85
N ILE A 299 14.23 6.81 -3.98
CA ILE A 299 13.59 7.03 -2.69
C ILE A 299 14.41 6.36 -1.59
N ILE A 300 14.39 6.93 -0.39
CA ILE A 300 15.11 6.38 0.77
C ILE A 300 14.13 6.10 1.90
N HIS A 301 14.16 4.86 2.37
CA HIS A 301 13.47 4.38 3.55
C HIS A 301 14.26 4.72 4.82
N PHE A 302 13.56 5.24 5.82
CA PHE A 302 14.12 5.50 7.15
C PHE A 302 13.71 4.39 8.13
N PRO A 303 14.57 4.08 9.11
CA PRO A 303 14.30 3.00 10.04
C PRO A 303 13.06 3.33 10.89
N HIS A 304 12.17 2.35 11.02
CA HIS A 304 10.99 2.44 11.87
C HIS A 304 10.75 1.11 12.59
N ALA A 305 9.95 1.14 13.66
CA ALA A 305 9.58 -0.05 14.39
C ALA A 305 8.84 -1.06 13.50
N PRO A 306 9.05 -2.39 13.68
CA PRO A 306 8.29 -3.41 12.96
C PRO A 306 6.78 -3.27 13.20
N SER A 307 5.97 -3.47 12.17
CA SER A 307 4.51 -3.38 12.30
C SER A 307 3.93 -4.56 13.09
N ILE A 308 2.80 -4.31 13.75
CA ILE A 308 2.00 -5.35 14.45
C ILE A 308 1.70 -6.52 13.50
N GLU A 309 1.33 -6.21 12.26
CA GLU A 309 1.03 -7.21 11.24
C GLU A 309 2.23 -8.06 10.84
N SER A 310 3.42 -7.45 10.74
CA SER A 310 4.66 -8.21 10.48
C SER A 310 4.93 -9.20 11.62
N ASN A 311 4.74 -8.79 12.86
CA ASN A 311 4.93 -9.65 14.02
C ASN A 311 3.86 -10.75 14.10
N ARG A 312 2.59 -10.40 13.86
CA ARG A 312 1.46 -11.34 13.80
C ARG A 312 1.68 -12.41 12.74
N PHE A 313 2.14 -12.03 11.55
CA PHE A 313 2.44 -12.95 10.45
C PHE A 313 3.61 -13.89 10.77
N ARG A 314 4.70 -13.37 11.34
CA ARG A 314 5.87 -14.18 11.75
C ARG A 314 5.51 -15.22 12.80
N ASN A 315 4.57 -14.92 13.70
CA ASN A 315 4.20 -15.80 14.79
C ASN A 315 2.97 -16.68 14.52
N SER A 316 2.32 -16.57 13.36
CA SER A 316 1.12 -17.34 13.02
C SER A 316 1.33 -18.28 11.83
N PRO A 317 1.51 -19.60 12.06
CA PRO A 317 1.52 -20.59 10.98
C PRO A 317 0.23 -20.57 10.15
N PHE A 318 -0.90 -20.27 10.78
CA PHE A 318 -2.19 -20.12 10.11
C PHE A 318 -2.14 -19.03 9.03
N LEU A 319 -1.62 -17.83 9.36
CA LEU A 319 -1.52 -16.74 8.38
C LEU A 319 -0.56 -17.07 7.23
N ARG A 320 0.54 -17.77 7.50
CA ARG A 320 1.46 -18.22 6.46
C ARG A 320 0.82 -19.22 5.51
N ASN A 321 0.10 -20.21 6.04
CA ASN A 321 -0.64 -21.19 5.24
C ASN A 321 -1.72 -20.50 4.39
N CYS A 322 -2.38 -19.49 4.96
CA CYS A 322 -3.37 -18.72 4.22
C CYS A 322 -2.80 -17.86 3.11
N LEU A 323 -1.66 -17.21 3.36
CA LEU A 323 -0.95 -16.49 2.32
C LEU A 323 -0.58 -17.44 1.17
N GLU A 324 -0.02 -18.61 1.46
CA GLU A 324 0.32 -19.61 0.43
C GLU A 324 -0.92 -20.09 -0.35
N TYR A 325 -2.04 -20.31 0.34
CA TYR A 325 -3.30 -20.62 -0.33
C TYR A 325 -3.73 -19.50 -1.30
N PHE A 326 -3.70 -18.24 -0.85
CA PHE A 326 -4.07 -17.10 -1.70
C PHE A 326 -3.10 -16.88 -2.86
N LYS A 327 -1.79 -17.05 -2.67
CA LYS A 327 -0.81 -17.03 -3.77
C LYS A 327 -1.18 -18.03 -4.87
N VAL A 328 -1.49 -19.27 -4.50
CA VAL A 328 -1.85 -20.32 -5.45
C VAL A 328 -3.15 -19.99 -6.17
N LYS A 329 -4.17 -19.54 -5.42
CA LYS A 329 -5.45 -19.14 -6.00
C LYS A 329 -5.27 -18.00 -7.00
N TYR A 330 -4.54 -16.97 -6.61
CA TYR A 330 -4.24 -15.80 -7.44
C TYR A 330 -3.53 -16.17 -8.75
N ILE A 331 -2.47 -16.99 -8.67
CA ILE A 331 -1.73 -17.44 -9.86
C ILE A 331 -2.64 -18.25 -10.81
N LYS A 332 -3.52 -19.11 -10.27
CA LYS A 332 -4.50 -19.86 -11.07
C LYS A 332 -5.50 -18.93 -11.76
N GLU A 333 -5.97 -17.89 -11.07
CA GLU A 333 -6.87 -16.89 -11.64
C GLU A 333 -6.19 -16.11 -12.78
N LEU A 334 -4.93 -15.68 -12.60
CA LEU A 334 -4.14 -15.06 -13.67
C LEU A 334 -3.94 -16.00 -14.86
N ALA A 335 -3.67 -17.28 -14.62
CA ALA A 335 -3.55 -18.28 -15.69
C ALA A 335 -4.85 -18.51 -16.46
N ARG A 336 -5.99 -18.46 -15.76
CA ARG A 336 -7.31 -18.57 -16.37
C ARG A 336 -7.63 -17.35 -17.24
N HIS A 337 -7.31 -16.14 -16.77
CA HIS A 337 -7.64 -14.90 -17.49
C HIS A 337 -6.67 -14.54 -18.62
N PHE A 338 -5.37 -14.79 -18.42
CA PHE A 338 -4.31 -14.35 -19.36
C PHE A 338 -3.61 -15.52 -20.09
N GLY A 339 -4.04 -16.76 -19.84
CA GLY A 339 -3.60 -17.95 -20.56
C GLY A 339 -2.22 -18.47 -20.17
N VAL A 340 -1.65 -19.30 -21.05
CA VAL A 340 -0.44 -20.11 -20.81
C VAL A 340 0.79 -19.29 -20.41
N LYS A 341 0.88 -18.02 -20.85
CA LYS A 341 1.98 -17.11 -20.48
C LYS A 341 2.10 -16.92 -18.96
N SER A 342 0.99 -16.95 -18.25
CA SER A 342 0.95 -16.83 -16.78
C SER A 342 1.35 -18.11 -16.04
N LEU A 343 1.51 -19.26 -16.73
CA LEU A 343 2.05 -20.47 -16.09
C LEU A 343 3.49 -20.30 -15.64
N LYS A 344 4.21 -19.27 -16.13
CA LYS A 344 5.56 -18.93 -15.64
C LYS A 344 5.56 -18.66 -14.13
N TYR A 345 4.46 -18.15 -13.57
CA TYR A 345 4.32 -17.89 -12.13
C TYR A 345 4.22 -19.18 -11.30
N LEU A 346 3.82 -20.32 -11.87
CA LEU A 346 3.81 -21.59 -11.14
C LEU A 346 5.23 -22.17 -10.98
N ARG A 347 6.15 -21.84 -11.88
CA ARG A 347 7.55 -22.30 -11.82
C ARG A 347 8.28 -21.73 -10.60
N PHE A 348 7.88 -20.56 -10.12
CA PHE A 348 8.39 -19.91 -8.90
C PHE A 348 8.32 -20.82 -7.66
N ARG A 349 7.23 -21.59 -7.49
CA ARG A 349 7.03 -22.48 -6.33
C ARG A 349 8.02 -23.65 -6.27
N ARG A 350 8.63 -24.04 -7.39
CA ARG A 350 9.61 -25.14 -7.39
C ARG A 350 10.97 -24.71 -6.82
N ARG A 351 11.27 -23.41 -6.77
CA ARG A 351 12.51 -22.88 -6.19
C ARG A 351 12.44 -22.81 -4.67
N THR A 352 11.30 -22.44 -4.10
CA THR A 352 11.11 -22.32 -2.63
C THR A 352 11.07 -23.66 -1.89
N ASN A 353 10.82 -24.78 -2.58
CA ASN A 353 10.82 -26.12 -1.97
C ASN A 353 12.17 -26.86 -2.06
N ARG A 354 13.23 -26.21 -2.59
CA ARG A 354 14.57 -26.80 -2.78
C ARG A 354 15.67 -26.14 -1.96
N THR A 355 15.29 -25.26 -1.05
CA THR A 355 16.13 -24.59 -0.05
C THR A 355 15.44 -24.77 1.29
#